data_AF-A0A942RSD1-F1
#
_entry.id   AF-A0A942RSD1-F1
#
_cell.length_a   1.000
_cell.length_b   1.000
_cell.length_c   1.000
_cell.angle_alpha   90.00
_cell.angle_beta   90.00
_cell.angle_gamma   90.00
#
_symmetry.space_group_name_H-M   'P 1'
#
loop_
_entity.id
_entity.type
_entity.pdbx_description
1 polymer ?
#
loop_
_entity_poly.entity_id
_entity_poly.type
_entity_poly.pdbx_seq_one_letter_code
_entity_poly.pdbx_strand_id
1 'polypeptide(L)'
;MSIFHRTIDIEIDEGKQGVLVLRTRLTDMYHDIILKLTVEVGKFIISDASVELKRTPHPDCSQIQALVQSMTGLQVGPGFTREVLSAMGGEHGCPNMVNLILLTAPLSMNAAAVLRQRQEGLSEAEMNSLWQEVLGGVCVAYKKDPGRDGRK
;
A
#
# COMPACT_ATOMS: atom_id res chain seq x y z
N MET A 1 26.46 -18.47 6.70
CA MET A 1 25.63 -18.60 5.47
C MET A 1 24.21 -18.23 5.82
N SER A 2 23.49 -17.51 4.96
CA SER A 2 22.07 -17.29 5.17
C SER A 2 21.31 -18.58 4.90
N ILE A 3 20.38 -18.95 5.80
CA ILE A 3 19.53 -20.13 5.67
C ILE A 3 18.19 -19.82 5.00
N PHE A 4 17.84 -18.53 4.88
CA PHE A 4 16.60 -18.05 4.27
C PHE A 4 16.81 -16.64 3.75
N HIS A 5 16.36 -16.36 2.52
CA HIS A 5 16.46 -15.05 1.91
C HIS A 5 15.12 -14.72 1.25
N ARG A 6 14.58 -13.55 1.60
CA ARG A 6 13.34 -13.01 1.04
C ARG A 6 13.59 -11.58 0.61
N THR A 7 13.17 -11.26 -0.60
CA THR A 7 13.08 -9.88 -1.09
C THR A 7 11.62 -9.48 -1.22
N ILE A 8 11.35 -8.22 -0.90
CA ILE A 8 10.10 -7.55 -1.23
C ILE A 8 10.50 -6.28 -1.97
N ASP A 9 10.20 -6.23 -3.26
CA ASP A 9 10.40 -5.05 -4.10
C ASP A 9 9.05 -4.41 -4.41
N ILE A 10 9.03 -3.08 -4.45
CA ILE A 10 7.83 -2.30 -4.73
C ILE A 10 8.17 -1.26 -5.79
N GLU A 11 7.47 -1.31 -6.91
CA GLU A 11 7.53 -0.34 -7.99
C GLU A 11 6.19 0.39 -8.08
N ILE A 12 6.24 1.71 -8.26
CA ILE A 12 5.05 2.54 -8.36
C ILE A 12 5.17 3.43 -9.59
N ASP A 13 4.25 3.23 -10.53
CA ASP A 13 4.15 4.00 -11.76
C ASP A 13 2.95 4.94 -11.72
N GLU A 14 3.06 6.07 -12.42
CA GLU A 14 1.90 6.89 -12.78
C GLU A 14 1.10 6.18 -13.87
N GLY A 15 -0.17 5.90 -13.58
CA GLY A 15 -1.14 5.40 -14.54
C GLY A 15 -1.85 6.51 -15.29
N LYS A 16 -2.76 6.15 -16.19
CA LYS A 16 -3.64 7.11 -16.86
C LYS A 16 -4.73 7.59 -15.90
N GLN A 17 -5.26 8.79 -16.12
CA GLN A 17 -6.45 9.32 -15.41
C GLN A 17 -6.27 9.48 -13.90
N GLY A 18 -5.07 9.82 -13.43
CA GLY A 18 -4.83 10.15 -12.01
C GLY A 18 -4.85 8.95 -11.07
N VAL A 19 -4.40 7.79 -11.56
CA VAL A 19 -4.19 6.59 -10.74
C VAL A 19 -2.70 6.28 -10.61
N LEU A 20 -2.34 5.63 -9.52
CA LEU A 20 -1.04 5.00 -9.31
C LEU A 20 -1.18 3.50 -9.55
N VAL A 21 -0.18 2.89 -10.19
CA VAL A 21 -0.08 1.45 -10.35
C VAL A 21 1.07 0.96 -9.49
N LEU A 22 0.75 0.27 -8.40
CA LEU A 22 1.72 -0.30 -7.47
C LEU A 22 1.90 -1.78 -7.79
N ARG A 23 3.13 -2.19 -8.06
CA ARG A 23 3.51 -3.60 -8.20
C ARG A 23 4.45 -3.98 -7.07
N THR A 24 4.13 -5.07 -6.40
CA THR A 24 4.94 -5.59 -5.30
C THR A 24 5.26 -7.03 -5.56
N ARG A 25 6.54 -7.35 -5.58
CA ARG A 25 6.99 -8.73 -5.74
C ARG A 25 7.63 -9.24 -4.46
N LEU A 26 7.19 -10.42 -4.05
CA LEU A 26 7.79 -11.19 -2.96
C LEU A 26 8.48 -12.40 -3.56
N THR A 27 9.79 -12.51 -3.35
CA THR A 27 10.57 -13.67 -3.80
C THR A 27 11.34 -14.28 -2.63
N ASP A 28 11.12 -15.56 -2.38
CA ASP A 28 11.94 -16.41 -1.51
C ASP A 28 11.92 -17.87 -1.99
N MET A 29 12.50 -18.81 -1.23
CA MET A 29 12.57 -20.21 -1.64
C MET A 29 11.20 -20.91 -1.84
N TYR A 30 10.11 -20.38 -1.25
CA TYR A 30 8.76 -20.92 -1.32
C TYR A 30 7.79 -20.05 -2.12
N HIS A 31 8.13 -18.79 -2.36
CA HIS A 31 7.23 -17.81 -2.93
C HIS A 31 7.86 -17.07 -4.12
N ASP A 32 7.06 -16.87 -5.16
CA ASP A 32 7.26 -15.85 -6.19
C ASP A 32 5.86 -15.31 -6.48
N ILE A 33 5.54 -14.17 -5.86
CA ILE A 33 4.21 -13.58 -5.82
C ILE A 33 4.31 -12.15 -6.32
N ILE A 34 3.40 -11.75 -7.18
CA ILE A 34 3.29 -10.37 -7.68
C ILE A 34 1.90 -9.84 -7.33
N LEU A 35 1.84 -8.92 -6.38
CA LEU A 35 0.65 -8.13 -6.07
C LEU A 35 0.63 -6.90 -6.98
N LYS A 36 -0.53 -6.58 -7.55
CA LYS A 36 -0.77 -5.34 -8.28
C LYS A 36 -1.99 -4.63 -7.69
N LEU A 37 -1.80 -3.37 -7.31
CA LEU A 37 -2.86 -2.48 -6.88
C LEU A 37 -2.91 -1.27 -7.80
N THR A 38 -4.11 -0.84 -8.19
CA THR A 38 -4.35 0.45 -8.84
C THR A 38 -5.08 1.34 -7.84
N VAL A 39 -4.55 2.53 -7.58
CA VAL A 39 -5.07 3.44 -6.54
C VAL A 39 -5.34 4.81 -7.12
N GLU A 40 -6.54 5.35 -6.88
CA GLU A 40 -6.92 6.71 -7.24
C GLU A 40 -6.15 7.74 -6.38
N VAL A 41 -5.39 8.65 -7.01
CA VAL A 41 -4.54 9.61 -6.29
C VAL A 41 -5.35 10.56 -5.41
N GLY A 42 -6.54 10.99 -5.86
CA GLY A 42 -7.33 12.00 -5.15
C GLY A 42 -8.07 11.51 -3.90
N LYS A 43 -8.43 10.23 -3.87
CA LYS A 43 -9.23 9.63 -2.77
C LYS A 43 -8.54 8.49 -2.05
N PHE A 44 -7.43 7.99 -2.60
CA PHE A 44 -6.73 6.79 -2.17
C PHE A 44 -7.62 5.55 -2.15
N ILE A 45 -8.53 5.44 -3.13
CA ILE A 45 -9.38 4.26 -3.29
C ILE A 45 -8.67 3.25 -4.19
N ILE A 46 -8.64 1.98 -3.77
CA ILE A 46 -8.15 0.89 -4.61
C ILE A 46 -9.19 0.64 -5.71
N SER A 47 -8.88 0.99 -6.95
CA SER A 47 -9.77 0.81 -8.10
C SER A 47 -9.62 -0.56 -8.77
N ASP A 48 -8.49 -1.22 -8.57
CA ASP A 48 -8.22 -2.58 -9.04
C ASP A 48 -7.20 -3.27 -8.13
N ALA A 49 -7.41 -4.56 -7.87
CA ALA A 49 -6.51 -5.39 -7.08
C ALA A 49 -6.40 -6.78 -7.69
N SER A 50 -5.17 -7.22 -7.96
CA SER A 50 -4.90 -8.54 -8.52
C SER A 50 -3.60 -9.12 -7.98
N VAL A 51 -3.49 -10.46 -8.01
CA VAL A 51 -2.27 -11.16 -7.64
C VAL A 51 -1.96 -12.29 -8.62
N GLU A 52 -0.68 -12.35 -9.02
CA GLU A 52 -0.09 -13.48 -9.74
C GLU A 52 0.73 -14.33 -8.79
N LEU A 53 0.46 -15.64 -8.77
CA LEU A 53 1.12 -16.63 -7.92
C LEU A 53 2.00 -17.54 -8.79
N LYS A 54 3.28 -17.20 -8.94
CA LYS A 54 4.23 -17.97 -9.76
C LYS A 54 4.80 -19.19 -9.03
N ARG A 55 5.04 -19.05 -7.73
CA ARG A 55 5.45 -20.14 -6.84
C ARG A 55 4.76 -19.97 -5.49
N THR A 56 4.18 -21.05 -4.99
CA THR A 56 3.56 -21.15 -3.67
C THR A 56 3.90 -22.49 -3.03
N PRO A 57 3.89 -22.58 -1.68
CA PRO A 57 4.18 -23.85 -1.00
C PRO A 57 3.02 -24.86 -1.08
N HIS A 58 1.79 -24.39 -1.31
CA HIS A 58 0.59 -25.23 -1.35
C HIS A 58 -0.34 -24.86 -2.52
N PRO A 59 -1.07 -25.84 -3.09
CA PRO A 59 -2.08 -25.59 -4.13
C PRO A 59 -3.24 -24.69 -3.66
N ASP A 60 -3.62 -24.81 -2.39
CA ASP A 60 -4.73 -24.05 -1.79
C ASP A 60 -4.46 -22.55 -1.72
N CYS A 61 -3.20 -22.12 -1.87
CA CYS A 61 -2.83 -20.71 -1.93
C CYS A 61 -3.52 -19.96 -3.07
N SER A 62 -3.99 -20.64 -4.12
CA SER A 62 -4.75 -20.04 -5.22
C SER A 62 -6.04 -19.32 -4.77
N GLN A 63 -6.65 -19.76 -3.66
CA GLN A 63 -7.88 -19.17 -3.11
C GLN A 63 -7.71 -17.69 -2.72
N ILE A 64 -6.48 -17.24 -2.47
CA ILE A 64 -6.20 -15.85 -2.08
C ILE A 64 -6.53 -14.85 -3.20
N GLN A 65 -6.59 -15.28 -4.46
CA GLN A 65 -6.86 -14.38 -5.59
C GLN A 65 -8.22 -13.69 -5.46
N ALA A 66 -9.25 -14.42 -5.02
CA ALA A 66 -10.58 -13.87 -4.80
C ALA A 66 -10.60 -12.87 -3.64
N LEU A 67 -9.85 -13.13 -2.57
CA LEU A 67 -9.75 -12.21 -1.44
C LEU A 67 -8.97 -10.94 -1.80
N VAL A 68 -7.93 -11.03 -2.65
CA VAL A 68 -7.24 -9.83 -3.15
C VAL A 68 -8.19 -8.95 -3.97
N GLN A 69 -9.05 -9.54 -4.81
CA GLN A 69 -10.06 -8.77 -5.55
C GLN A 69 -11.03 -8.02 -4.64
N SER A 70 -11.32 -8.54 -3.44
CA SER A 70 -12.17 -7.85 -2.46
C SER A 70 -11.58 -6.54 -1.91
N MET A 71 -10.31 -6.26 -2.21
CA MET A 71 -9.68 -4.98 -1.84
C MET A 71 -10.14 -3.82 -2.71
N THR A 72 -10.70 -4.08 -3.89
CA THR A 72 -11.27 -3.05 -4.75
C THR A 72 -12.41 -2.33 -4.02
N GLY A 73 -12.37 -1.01 -4.03
CA GLY A 73 -13.30 -0.11 -3.36
C GLY A 73 -12.86 0.31 -1.96
N LEU A 74 -11.87 -0.35 -1.35
CA LEU A 74 -11.35 0.06 -0.05
C LEU A 74 -10.55 1.36 -0.17
N GLN A 75 -10.69 2.21 0.85
CA GLN A 75 -9.91 3.44 0.97
C GLN A 75 -8.65 3.19 1.79
N VAL A 76 -7.49 3.51 1.23
CA VAL A 76 -6.22 3.52 1.96
C VAL A 76 -6.22 4.73 2.89
N GLY A 77 -6.39 4.48 4.19
CA GLY A 77 -6.56 5.53 5.19
C GLY A 77 -6.94 4.98 6.57
N PRO A 78 -7.54 5.80 7.46
CA PRO A 78 -8.01 5.36 8.75
C PRO A 78 -8.97 4.16 8.63
N GLY A 79 -8.69 3.08 9.36
CA GLY A 79 -9.49 1.85 9.31
C GLY A 79 -9.01 0.81 8.29
N PHE A 80 -8.19 1.19 7.30
CA PHE A 80 -7.73 0.29 6.24
C PHE A 80 -7.10 -1.01 6.78
N THR A 81 -6.21 -0.92 7.77
CA THR A 81 -5.59 -2.10 8.38
C THR A 81 -6.63 -3.09 8.94
N ARG A 82 -7.69 -2.57 9.56
CA ARG A 82 -8.77 -3.40 10.10
C ARG A 82 -9.56 -4.06 8.98
N GLU A 83 -9.82 -3.36 7.88
CA GLU A 83 -10.51 -3.92 6.72
C GLU A 83 -9.70 -5.04 6.06
N VAL A 84 -8.39 -4.84 5.87
CA VAL A 84 -7.48 -5.87 5.33
C VAL A 84 -7.45 -7.10 6.24
N LEU A 85 -7.32 -6.91 7.55
CA LEU A 85 -7.33 -8.02 8.51
C LEU A 85 -8.69 -8.73 8.57
N SER A 86 -9.79 -8.01 8.39
CA SER A 86 -11.12 -8.61 8.35
C SER A 86 -11.35 -9.44 7.09
N ALA A 87 -10.77 -9.05 5.96
CA ALA A 87 -10.94 -9.74 4.68
C ALA A 87 -9.98 -10.93 4.51
N MET A 88 -8.74 -10.82 4.99
CA MET A 88 -7.66 -11.78 4.70
C MET A 88 -6.87 -12.23 5.94
N GLY A 89 -7.34 -11.89 7.14
CA GLY A 89 -6.81 -12.45 8.38
C GLY A 89 -7.44 -13.80 8.74
N GLY A 90 -6.83 -14.49 9.71
CA GLY A 90 -7.39 -15.72 10.26
C GLY A 90 -7.24 -16.95 9.36
N GLU A 91 -8.06 -17.96 9.64
CA GLU A 91 -7.96 -19.33 9.09
C GLU A 91 -8.12 -19.40 7.57
N HIS A 92 -8.94 -18.53 6.99
CA HIS A 92 -9.19 -18.49 5.53
C HIS A 92 -8.32 -17.47 4.80
N GLY A 93 -7.40 -16.82 5.53
CA GLY A 93 -6.58 -15.73 5.05
C GLY A 93 -5.21 -16.15 4.53
N CYS A 94 -4.37 -15.16 4.25
CA CYS A 94 -2.96 -15.38 3.95
C CYS A 94 -2.09 -14.33 4.65
N PRO A 95 -1.22 -14.71 5.61
CA PRO A 95 -0.39 -13.76 6.32
C PRO A 95 0.60 -13.03 5.39
N ASN A 96 1.13 -13.71 4.36
CA ASN A 96 1.97 -13.04 3.37
C ASN A 96 1.18 -11.98 2.61
N MET A 97 -0.08 -12.26 2.23
CA MET A 97 -0.89 -11.30 1.47
C MET A 97 -1.29 -10.08 2.31
N VAL A 98 -1.69 -10.29 3.57
CA VAL A 98 -1.94 -9.20 4.51
C VAL A 98 -0.71 -8.31 4.63
N ASN A 99 0.47 -8.91 4.83
CA ASN A 99 1.71 -8.15 4.94
C ASN A 99 2.03 -7.36 3.67
N LEU A 100 1.87 -7.98 2.48
CA LEU A 100 2.10 -7.29 1.22
C LEU A 100 1.15 -6.10 1.05
N ILE A 101 -0.15 -6.26 1.28
CA ILE A 101 -1.11 -5.18 1.11
C ILE A 101 -0.86 -4.02 2.09
N LEU A 102 -0.55 -4.34 3.35
CA LEU A 102 -0.24 -3.33 4.37
C LEU A 102 1.11 -2.62 4.12
N LEU A 103 2.04 -3.25 3.41
CA LEU A 103 3.27 -2.60 2.94
C LEU A 103 3.03 -1.75 1.69
N THR A 104 2.28 -2.28 0.72
CA THR A 104 2.13 -1.69 -0.62
C THR A 104 1.17 -0.51 -0.63
N ALA A 105 -0.07 -0.71 -0.16
CA ALA A 105 -1.14 0.26 -0.36
C ALA A 105 -0.84 1.64 0.25
N PRO A 106 -0.28 1.76 1.48
CA PRO A 106 0.07 3.06 2.06
C PRO A 106 1.12 3.84 1.27
N LEU A 107 1.97 3.18 0.48
CA LEU A 107 2.96 3.87 -0.35
C LEU A 107 2.33 4.70 -1.48
N SER A 108 1.05 4.47 -1.79
CA SER A 108 0.30 5.34 -2.71
C SER A 108 0.27 6.80 -2.23
N MET A 109 0.21 7.05 -0.91
CA MET A 109 0.27 8.40 -0.35
C MET A 109 1.63 9.06 -0.57
N ASN A 110 2.71 8.29 -0.38
CA ASN A 110 4.07 8.78 -0.61
C ASN A 110 4.31 9.09 -2.10
N ALA A 111 3.87 8.20 -2.98
CA ALA A 111 3.98 8.40 -4.43
C ALA A 111 3.13 9.58 -4.91
N ALA A 112 1.91 9.75 -4.39
CA ALA A 112 1.06 10.90 -4.68
C ALA A 112 1.74 12.23 -4.28
N ALA A 113 2.39 12.29 -3.11
CA ALA A 113 3.14 13.47 -2.70
C ALA A 113 4.31 13.78 -3.65
N VAL A 114 5.04 12.77 -4.10
CA VAL A 114 6.11 12.93 -5.11
C VAL A 114 5.55 13.43 -6.44
N LEU A 115 4.40 12.90 -6.90
CA LEU A 115 3.75 13.38 -8.12
C LEU A 115 3.34 14.84 -7.98
N ARG A 116 2.72 15.23 -6.87
CA ARG A 116 2.35 16.63 -6.61
C ARG A 116 3.56 17.54 -6.57
N GLN A 117 4.66 17.13 -5.94
CA GLN A 117 5.91 17.88 -5.97
C GLN A 117 6.41 18.13 -7.40
N ARG A 118 6.40 17.09 -8.24
CA ARG A 118 6.85 17.19 -9.64
C ARG A 118 5.93 18.05 -10.50
N GLN A 119 4.62 17.95 -10.31
CA GLN A 119 3.62 18.65 -11.12
C GLN A 119 3.45 20.12 -10.70
N GLU A 120 3.44 20.40 -9.40
CA GLU A 120 3.20 21.72 -8.84
C GLU A 120 4.50 22.52 -8.60
N GLY A 121 5.68 21.87 -8.67
CA GLY A 121 6.97 22.54 -8.48
C GLY A 121 7.21 23.02 -7.05
N LEU A 122 6.63 22.33 -6.07
CA LEU A 122 6.63 22.74 -4.67
C LEU A 122 8.06 22.90 -4.12
N SER A 123 8.28 24.03 -3.44
CA SER A 123 9.50 24.30 -2.68
C SER A 123 9.65 23.33 -1.49
N GLU A 124 10.85 23.27 -0.92
CA GLU A 124 11.13 22.44 0.26
C GLU A 124 10.22 22.79 1.45
N ALA A 125 9.89 24.07 1.65
CA ALA A 125 8.99 24.52 2.71
C ALA A 125 7.54 24.07 2.49
N GLU A 126 7.06 24.12 1.25
CA GLU A 126 5.72 23.64 0.89
C GLU A 126 5.63 22.12 1.03
N MET A 127 6.69 21.40 0.63
CA MET A 127 6.78 19.95 0.84
C MET A 127 6.79 19.58 2.32
N ASN A 128 7.56 20.27 3.15
CA ASN A 128 7.55 20.04 4.59
C ASN A 128 6.18 20.31 5.22
N SER A 129 5.47 21.33 4.72
CA SER A 129 4.11 21.64 5.18
C SER A 129 3.12 20.52 4.80
N LEU A 130 3.23 19.97 3.59
CA LEU A 130 2.45 18.83 3.14
C LEU A 130 2.75 17.58 3.99
N TRP A 131 4.01 17.28 4.25
CA TRP A 131 4.39 16.15 5.10
C TRP A 131 3.93 16.32 6.53
N GLN A 132 3.95 17.53 7.08
CA GLN A 132 3.41 17.82 8.40
C GLN A 132 1.89 17.57 8.47
N GLU A 133 1.16 17.82 7.38
CA GLU A 133 -0.28 17.52 7.29
C GLU A 133 -0.56 16.02 7.23
N VAL A 134 0.26 15.25 6.49
CA VAL A 134 0.07 13.80 6.31
C VAL A 134 0.61 12.98 7.49
N LEU A 135 1.77 13.37 8.02
CA LEU A 135 2.54 12.57 9.00
C LEU A 135 2.50 13.14 10.43
N GLY A 136 1.82 14.26 10.65
CA GLY A 136 1.70 14.92 11.94
C GLY A 136 1.18 13.99 13.03
N GLY A 137 2.03 13.66 14.00
CA GLY A 137 1.71 12.74 15.10
C GLY A 137 1.88 11.27 14.78
N VAL A 138 2.32 10.93 13.57
CA VAL A 138 2.59 9.56 13.10
C VAL A 138 4.09 9.32 12.89
N CYS A 139 4.84 10.35 12.47
CA CYS A 139 6.28 10.29 12.27
C CYS A 139 7.05 11.06 13.35
N VAL A 140 8.17 10.53 13.83
CA VAL A 140 9.02 11.19 14.83
C VAL A 140 9.54 12.57 14.37
N ALA A 141 9.69 12.77 13.05
CA ALA A 141 10.09 14.04 12.46
C ALA A 141 8.94 15.07 12.40
N TYR A 142 7.68 14.62 12.37
CA TYR A 142 6.49 15.46 12.23
C TYR A 142 5.60 15.31 13.46
N LYS A 143 5.88 16.12 14.49
CA LYS A 143 5.12 16.08 15.76
C LYS A 143 3.66 16.50 15.52
N LYS A 144 2.72 15.98 16.32
CA LYS A 144 1.33 16.42 16.25
C LYS A 144 1.26 17.92 16.56
N ASP A 145 0.63 18.69 15.68
CA ASP A 145 0.37 20.11 15.95
C ASP A 145 -0.73 20.22 17.03
N PRO A 146 -0.46 20.79 18.21
CA PRO A 146 -1.45 20.95 19.26
C PRO A 146 -2.63 21.85 18.84
N GLY A 147 -2.45 22.71 17.81
CA GLY A 147 -3.43 23.70 17.37
C GLY A 147 -4.35 23.26 16.21
N ARG A 148 -4.11 22.09 15.61
CA ARG A 148 -4.81 21.58 14.41
C ARG A 148 -5.58 20.28 14.73
N ASP A 149 -6.32 20.24 15.83
CA ASP A 149 -7.28 19.15 16.10
C ASP A 149 -8.57 19.42 15.31
N GLY A 150 -8.58 18.96 14.06
CA GLY A 150 -9.70 19.07 13.13
C GLY A 150 -10.86 18.10 13.39
N ARG A 151 -11.15 17.72 14.64
CA ARG A 151 -12.47 17.17 14.95
C ARG A 151 -13.47 18.32 15.06
N LYS A 152 -14.04 18.70 13.91
CA LYS A 152 -15.41 19.20 13.81
C LYS A 152 -16.28 18.13 13.21
#